data_AF-A0A924W9Z3-F1
#
_entry.id   AF-A0A924W9Z3-F1
#
_cell.length_a   1.000
_cell.length_b   1.000
_cell.length_c   1.000
_cell.angle_alpha   90.00
_cell.angle_beta   90.00
_cell.angle_gamma   90.00
#
_symmetry.space_group_name_H-M   'P 1'
#
loop_
_entity.id
_entity.type
_entity.pdbx_description
1 polymer ?
#
loop_
_entity_poly.entity_id
_entity_poly.type
_entity_poly.pdbx_seq_one_letter_code
_entity_poly.pdbx_strand_id
1 'polypeptide(L)'
;TGRARLAAAFCAAAFVSVAQAYTFEYRIVERIGNTDHVLPSNDIHVRPGSARRLRIQFRVVPDGPEDATAGFLAWNVGTITTTGGINSRTAQPPNPNPRGRLAPFFSAGQATAEGAPLVDPFTEISAIDVALIIRTLPWLCGPDGLPLPQPAVPEPYGRGEFVSVFEITSIATPATYTITFAGNLIAGRDYRTIVCNPPECGDPQTPGDDMPSSCDYAPRPYPPQPFSLQLTIQPLCGEWNNDYVVNSQDVFDFFQSFFAGDADVNSDGVTNSADYFAYIIGFVRGCR
;
A
#
# COMPACT_ATOMS: atom_id res chain seq x y z
N THR A 1 34.32 -12.88 60.40
CA THR A 1 34.26 -12.55 58.96
C THR A 1 32.83 -12.67 58.47
N GLY A 2 31.99 -11.68 58.79
CA GLY A 2 30.57 -11.65 58.42
C GLY A 2 30.38 -10.93 57.08
N ARG A 3 29.75 -11.59 56.10
CA ARG A 3 29.40 -10.99 54.81
C ARG A 3 27.99 -10.41 54.88
N ALA A 4 27.89 -9.09 54.94
CA ALA A 4 26.64 -8.36 54.73
C ALA A 4 26.25 -8.44 53.24
N ARG A 5 25.06 -8.96 52.95
CA ARG A 5 24.47 -8.96 51.60
C ARG A 5 23.69 -7.65 51.44
N LEU A 6 24.19 -6.76 50.59
CA LEU A 6 23.49 -5.56 50.14
C LEU A 6 22.36 -6.00 49.20
N ALA A 7 21.11 -5.87 49.61
CA ALA A 7 19.95 -6.08 48.75
C ALA A 7 19.74 -4.79 47.92
N ALA A 8 20.09 -4.84 46.64
CA ALA A 8 19.78 -3.75 45.71
C ALA A 8 18.27 -3.77 45.40
N ALA A 9 17.56 -2.76 45.88
CA ALA A 9 16.16 -2.53 45.54
C ALA A 9 16.07 -2.06 44.08
N PHE A 10 15.68 -2.96 43.18
CA PHE A 10 15.31 -2.62 41.80
C PHE A 10 13.95 -1.90 41.83
N CYS A 11 13.97 -0.57 41.66
CA CYS A 11 12.75 0.17 41.32
C CYS A 11 12.34 -0.19 39.90
N ALA A 12 11.36 -1.08 39.74
CA ALA A 12 10.69 -1.30 38.46
C ALA A 12 9.82 -0.08 38.15
N ALA A 13 10.35 0.86 37.36
CA ALA A 13 9.54 1.90 36.75
C ALA A 13 8.60 1.22 35.75
N ALA A 14 7.31 1.12 36.11
CA ALA A 14 6.28 0.68 35.18
C ALA A 14 6.13 1.77 34.10
N PHE A 15 6.63 1.48 32.90
CA PHE A 15 6.34 2.28 31.73
C PHE A 15 4.85 2.10 31.41
N VAL A 16 4.02 3.02 31.86
CA VAL A 16 2.65 3.12 31.38
C VAL A 16 2.76 3.53 29.92
N SER A 17 2.51 2.59 29.01
CA SER A 17 2.36 2.92 27.60
C SER A 17 1.22 3.92 27.50
N VAL A 18 1.51 5.13 27.02
CA VAL A 18 0.49 6.13 26.73
C VAL A 18 -0.44 5.48 25.71
N ALA A 19 -1.65 5.11 26.12
CA ALA A 19 -2.61 4.50 25.23
C ALA A 19 -2.88 5.49 24.11
N GLN A 20 -2.45 5.16 22.89
CA GLN A 20 -2.77 5.96 21.71
C GLN A 20 -4.25 5.72 21.41
N ALA A 21 -5.03 6.78 21.15
CA ALA A 21 -6.47 6.65 20.90
C ALA A 21 -6.77 6.41 19.42
N TYR A 22 -5.89 5.68 18.73
CA TYR A 22 -6.09 5.20 17.38
C TYR A 22 -5.29 3.92 17.14
N THR A 23 -5.77 3.11 16.19
CA THR A 23 -5.12 1.90 15.72
C THR A 23 -4.90 1.98 14.22
N PHE A 24 -3.73 1.53 13.73
CA PHE A 24 -3.54 1.28 12.31
C PHE A 24 -4.11 -0.08 11.93
N GLU A 25 -4.79 -0.11 10.80
CA GLU A 25 -5.03 -1.36 10.10
C GLU A 25 -4.37 -1.32 8.74
N TYR A 26 -3.90 -2.47 8.30
CA TYR A 26 -3.22 -2.64 7.03
C TYR A 26 -3.67 -3.94 6.38
N ARG A 27 -3.68 -3.95 5.06
CA ARG A 27 -4.00 -5.13 4.26
C ARG A 27 -3.35 -5.06 2.91
N ILE A 28 -3.20 -6.22 2.28
CA ILE A 28 -2.78 -6.31 0.89
C ILE A 28 -4.01 -6.60 0.04
N VAL A 29 -4.09 -5.91 -1.09
CA VAL A 29 -5.11 -6.15 -2.10
C VAL A 29 -4.43 -6.48 -3.43
N GLU A 30 -5.06 -7.36 -4.19
CA GLU A 30 -4.72 -7.55 -5.59
C GLU A 30 -5.59 -6.66 -6.47
N ARG A 31 -4.99 -5.96 -7.43
CA ARG A 31 -5.72 -5.21 -8.44
C ARG A 31 -5.98 -6.03 -9.69
N ILE A 32 -7.25 -6.39 -9.91
CA ILE A 32 -7.73 -7.05 -11.12
C ILE A 32 -8.48 -6.01 -11.96
N GLY A 33 -7.88 -5.63 -13.09
CA GLY A 33 -8.37 -4.53 -13.91
C GLY A 33 -8.39 -3.21 -13.12
N ASN A 34 -9.60 -2.74 -12.79
CA ASN A 34 -9.81 -1.52 -12.01
C ASN A 34 -10.31 -1.73 -10.57
N THR A 35 -10.50 -2.99 -10.17
CA THR A 35 -11.05 -3.37 -8.87
C THR A 35 -9.95 -3.90 -7.97
N ASP A 36 -9.97 -3.49 -6.70
CA ASP A 36 -9.05 -3.97 -5.68
C ASP A 36 -9.75 -5.11 -4.90
N HIS A 37 -9.17 -6.32 -4.91
CA HIS A 37 -9.65 -7.51 -4.23
C HIS A 37 -8.81 -7.77 -2.98
N VAL A 38 -9.45 -7.85 -1.82
CA VAL A 38 -8.74 -8.10 -0.55
C VAL A 38 -8.22 -9.53 -0.54
N LEU A 39 -6.93 -9.70 -0.22
CA LEU A 39 -6.31 -11.02 -0.06
C LEU A 39 -6.53 -11.50 1.38
N PRO A 40 -7.43 -12.48 1.62
CA PRO A 40 -7.61 -13.01 2.97
C PRO A 40 -6.31 -13.67 3.44
N SER A 41 -6.00 -13.52 4.73
CA SER A 41 -4.83 -14.13 5.38
C SER A 41 -3.45 -13.71 4.83
N ASN A 42 -3.38 -12.73 3.92
CA ASN A 42 -2.15 -12.36 3.21
C ASN A 42 -1.49 -13.58 2.53
N ASP A 43 -2.30 -14.40 1.88
CA ASP A 43 -1.84 -15.50 1.04
C ASP A 43 -2.52 -15.40 -0.34
N ILE A 44 -1.79 -15.78 -1.39
CA ILE A 44 -2.34 -15.83 -2.74
C ILE A 44 -1.75 -17.01 -3.51
N HIS A 45 -2.64 -17.80 -4.11
CA HIS A 45 -2.26 -18.84 -5.04
C HIS A 45 -2.24 -18.28 -6.46
N VAL A 46 -1.13 -18.48 -7.18
CA VAL A 46 -0.89 -17.86 -8.49
C VAL A 46 -0.26 -18.83 -9.49
N ARG A 47 -0.64 -18.77 -10.77
CA ARG A 47 -0.02 -19.63 -11.79
C ARG A 47 1.42 -19.13 -11.99
N PRO A 48 2.44 -20.01 -12.07
CA PRO A 48 3.78 -19.58 -12.43
C PRO A 48 3.76 -18.75 -13.73
N GLY A 49 4.58 -17.70 -13.79
CA GLY A 49 4.61 -16.77 -14.92
C GLY A 49 3.47 -15.73 -14.94
N SER A 50 2.43 -15.88 -14.12
CA SER A 50 1.36 -14.87 -14.03
C SER A 50 1.84 -13.63 -13.28
N ALA A 51 1.51 -12.45 -13.82
CA ALA A 51 1.78 -11.17 -13.19
C ALA A 51 0.62 -10.75 -12.29
N ARG A 52 0.91 -10.39 -11.04
CA ARG A 52 -0.08 -9.94 -10.05
C ARG A 52 0.25 -8.52 -9.62
N ARG A 53 -0.74 -7.64 -9.70
CA ARG A 53 -0.61 -6.25 -9.25
C ARG A 53 -1.05 -6.17 -7.81
N LEU A 54 -0.10 -5.95 -6.91
CA LEU A 54 -0.32 -5.97 -5.47
C LEU A 54 -0.24 -4.55 -4.93
N ARG A 55 -1.18 -4.17 -4.05
CA ARG A 55 -1.18 -2.89 -3.35
C ARG A 55 -1.19 -3.11 -1.86
N ILE A 56 -0.38 -2.31 -1.18
CA ILE A 56 -0.50 -2.14 0.28
C ILE A 56 -1.49 -1.01 0.57
N GLN A 57 -2.44 -1.29 1.44
CA GLN A 57 -3.42 -0.32 1.91
C GLN A 57 -3.31 -0.12 3.42
N PHE A 58 -3.51 1.11 3.86
CA PHE A 58 -3.55 1.47 5.27
C PHE A 58 -4.83 2.23 5.60
N ARG A 59 -5.29 2.09 6.84
CA ARG A 59 -6.27 2.99 7.44
C ARG A 59 -5.94 3.25 8.90
N VAL A 60 -6.48 4.34 9.42
CA VAL A 60 -6.46 4.70 10.82
C VAL A 60 -7.88 4.60 11.35
N VAL A 61 -8.05 3.84 12.43
CA VAL A 61 -9.30 3.69 13.16
C VAL A 61 -9.15 4.44 14.48
N PRO A 62 -9.86 5.57 14.68
CA PRO A 62 -9.88 6.24 15.98
C PRO A 62 -10.54 5.37 17.05
N ASP A 63 -9.93 5.29 18.22
CA ASP A 63 -10.42 4.54 19.39
C ASP A 63 -11.17 5.46 20.39
N GLY A 64 -11.19 6.77 20.15
CA GLY A 64 -11.86 7.74 21.02
C GLY A 64 -12.14 9.10 20.39
N PRO A 65 -12.90 9.98 21.07
CA PRO A 65 -13.33 11.27 20.53
C PRO A 65 -12.17 12.26 20.35
N GLU A 66 -11.09 12.14 21.13
CA GLU A 66 -9.94 13.06 21.05
C GLU A 66 -9.15 12.93 19.74
N ASP A 67 -9.22 11.76 19.11
CA ASP A 67 -8.51 11.42 17.88
C ASP A 67 -9.51 11.11 16.74
N ALA A 68 -10.78 11.53 16.86
CA ALA A 68 -11.83 11.30 15.86
C ALA A 68 -11.52 11.90 14.47
N THR A 69 -10.53 12.78 14.38
CA THR A 69 -10.04 13.37 13.12
C THR A 69 -8.78 12.69 12.60
N ALA A 70 -8.22 11.71 13.33
CA ALA A 70 -6.98 11.06 12.94
C ALA A 70 -7.13 10.31 11.61
N GLY A 71 -6.11 10.44 10.76
CA GLY A 71 -6.00 9.70 9.51
C GLY A 71 -4.57 9.31 9.19
N PHE A 72 -4.42 8.48 8.16
CA PHE A 72 -3.14 8.05 7.64
C PHE A 72 -2.38 9.23 7.02
N LEU A 73 -1.12 9.40 7.42
CA LEU A 73 -0.28 10.48 6.95
C LEU A 73 0.91 10.00 6.14
N ALA A 74 1.64 8.99 6.64
CA ALA A 74 2.81 8.51 5.94
C ALA A 74 3.13 7.04 6.20
N TRP A 75 3.83 6.45 5.22
CA TRP A 75 4.70 5.29 5.40
C TRP A 75 6.14 5.73 5.11
N ASN A 76 6.96 5.87 6.16
CA ASN A 76 8.34 6.33 6.03
C ASN A 76 9.34 5.24 6.43
N VAL A 77 10.57 5.36 5.88
CA VAL A 77 11.62 4.34 6.02
C VAL A 77 11.09 2.96 5.62
N GLY A 78 10.23 2.96 4.59
CA GLY A 78 9.55 1.77 4.16
C GLY A 78 10.48 0.83 3.41
N THR A 79 10.22 -0.46 3.56
CA THR A 79 10.91 -1.52 2.84
C THR A 79 9.91 -2.50 2.24
N ILE A 80 10.26 -3.02 1.07
CA ILE A 80 9.64 -4.21 0.50
C ILE A 80 10.77 -5.19 0.21
N THR A 81 10.78 -6.33 0.90
CA THR A 81 11.74 -7.42 0.66
C THR A 81 11.02 -8.64 0.15
N THR A 82 11.70 -9.46 -0.64
CA THR A 82 11.13 -10.69 -1.16
C THR A 82 12.12 -11.85 -1.14
N THR A 83 11.60 -13.06 -0.99
CA THR A 83 12.39 -14.30 -1.04
C THR A 83 12.36 -14.98 -2.42
N GLY A 84 11.65 -14.41 -3.41
CA GLY A 84 11.45 -15.01 -4.73
C GLY A 84 10.60 -14.14 -5.66
N GLY A 85 10.08 -14.72 -6.75
CA GLY A 85 9.34 -13.95 -7.76
C GLY A 85 10.23 -13.04 -8.62
N ILE A 86 9.62 -12.42 -9.64
CA ILE A 86 10.22 -11.29 -10.37
C ILE A 86 9.37 -10.06 -10.06
N ASN A 87 9.90 -9.16 -9.23
CA ASN A 87 9.13 -8.05 -8.66
C ASN A 87 9.57 -6.73 -9.28
N SER A 88 8.61 -5.88 -9.63
CA SER A 88 8.84 -4.56 -10.22
C SER A 88 7.88 -3.54 -9.62
N ARG A 89 8.24 -2.26 -9.65
CA ARG A 89 7.31 -1.19 -9.31
C ARG A 89 6.32 -1.06 -10.47
N THR A 90 5.01 -1.03 -10.19
CA THR A 90 4.06 -0.95 -11.30
C THR A 90 4.17 0.40 -11.98
N ALA A 91 4.53 0.44 -13.26
CA ALA A 91 4.49 1.68 -14.02
C ALA A 91 3.04 2.17 -14.16
N GLN A 92 2.80 3.44 -13.82
CA GLN A 92 1.52 4.09 -14.06
C GLN A 92 1.60 4.83 -15.40
N PRO A 93 0.89 4.41 -16.47
CA PRO A 93 0.76 5.24 -17.67
C PRO A 93 0.15 6.59 -17.30
N PRO A 94 0.60 7.73 -17.86
CA PRO A 94 1.58 7.91 -18.94
C PRO A 94 3.03 8.12 -18.46
N ASN A 95 3.35 7.84 -17.19
CA ASN A 95 4.67 8.15 -16.65
C ASN A 95 5.71 7.13 -17.13
N PRO A 96 6.79 7.55 -17.82
CA PRO A 96 7.82 6.65 -18.32
C PRO A 96 8.68 6.02 -17.19
N ASN A 97 8.59 6.53 -15.97
CA ASN A 97 9.32 5.99 -14.83
C ASN A 97 8.40 5.08 -13.99
N PRO A 98 8.81 3.85 -13.65
CA PRO A 98 8.01 3.00 -12.77
C PRO A 98 7.89 3.67 -11.40
N ARG A 99 6.67 4.06 -11.04
CA ARG A 99 6.33 4.66 -9.75
C ARG A 99 5.45 3.68 -9.01
N GLY A 100 5.97 3.10 -7.94
CA GLY A 100 5.14 2.28 -7.07
C GLY A 100 4.17 3.12 -6.26
N ARG A 101 4.51 4.37 -5.96
CA ARG A 101 3.70 5.25 -5.13
C ARG A 101 2.42 5.71 -5.82
N LEU A 102 1.32 5.62 -5.08
CA LEU A 102 -0.01 5.97 -5.58
C LEU A 102 -0.46 7.36 -5.09
N ALA A 103 -1.43 7.94 -5.80
CA ALA A 103 -2.12 9.15 -5.35
C ALA A 103 -2.80 8.90 -4.00
N PRO A 104 -2.86 9.88 -3.08
CA PRO A 104 -2.36 11.26 -3.19
C PRO A 104 -0.87 11.47 -2.85
N PHE A 105 -0.06 10.43 -2.68
CA PHE A 105 1.21 10.53 -1.98
C PHE A 105 2.43 10.90 -2.83
N PHE A 106 2.28 11.65 -3.91
CA PHE A 106 3.37 11.93 -4.85
C PHE A 106 4.42 12.93 -4.35
N SER A 107 4.18 13.57 -3.20
CA SER A 107 5.12 14.50 -2.58
C SER A 107 6.22 13.73 -1.85
N ALA A 108 7.43 13.72 -2.41
CA ALA A 108 8.62 13.25 -1.71
C ALA A 108 9.68 14.34 -1.73
N GLY A 109 10.35 14.54 -0.60
CA GLY A 109 11.46 15.49 -0.49
C GLY A 109 12.75 15.00 -1.17
N GLN A 110 12.80 13.75 -1.65
CA GLN A 110 14.01 13.11 -2.18
C GLN A 110 13.72 12.23 -3.40
N ALA A 111 14.70 12.13 -4.31
CA ALA A 111 14.59 11.34 -5.55
C ALA A 111 14.44 9.83 -5.30
N THR A 112 14.85 9.33 -4.14
CA THR A 112 14.83 7.90 -3.76
C THR A 112 13.58 7.50 -2.98
N ALA A 113 12.62 8.40 -2.78
CA ALA A 113 11.42 8.11 -1.97
C ALA A 113 10.47 7.07 -2.58
N GLU A 114 10.62 6.77 -3.87
CA GLU A 114 9.94 5.63 -4.52
C GLU A 114 10.58 4.28 -4.14
N GLY A 115 11.62 4.29 -3.31
CA GLY A 115 12.43 3.15 -2.94
C GLY A 115 13.78 3.11 -3.67
N ALA A 116 14.80 2.61 -3.00
CA ALA A 116 16.12 2.31 -3.55
C ALA A 116 16.43 0.80 -3.41
N PRO A 117 17.03 0.15 -4.43
CA PRO A 117 17.50 0.72 -5.69
C PRO A 117 16.35 1.11 -6.64
N LEU A 118 16.63 2.05 -7.55
CA LEU A 118 15.67 2.51 -8.57
C LEU A 118 15.61 1.58 -9.80
N VAL A 119 16.17 0.37 -9.71
CA VAL A 119 16.21 -0.60 -10.82
C VAL A 119 15.23 -1.73 -10.53
N ASP A 120 14.43 -2.08 -11.54
CA ASP A 120 13.60 -3.28 -11.54
C ASP A 120 14.24 -4.35 -12.46
N PRO A 121 14.03 -5.66 -12.20
CA PRO A 121 13.34 -6.20 -11.04
C PRO A 121 14.14 -6.03 -9.75
N PHE A 122 13.46 -6.07 -8.60
CA PHE A 122 14.07 -5.95 -7.28
C PHE A 122 13.83 -7.19 -6.42
N THR A 123 14.78 -7.47 -5.52
CA THR A 123 14.61 -8.39 -4.38
C THR A 123 14.40 -7.66 -3.05
N GLU A 124 14.82 -6.40 -3.01
CA GLU A 124 14.63 -5.49 -1.89
C GLU A 124 14.51 -4.08 -2.47
N ILE A 125 13.54 -3.32 -1.96
CA ILE A 125 13.54 -1.86 -2.03
C ILE A 125 13.46 -1.31 -0.60
N SER A 126 14.23 -0.27 -0.35
CA SER A 126 14.36 0.41 0.94
C SER A 126 14.14 1.91 0.78
N ALA A 127 14.06 2.65 1.88
CA ALA A 127 13.87 4.11 1.85
C ALA A 127 12.60 4.56 1.07
N ILE A 128 11.57 3.71 1.06
CA ILE A 128 10.24 4.10 0.60
C ILE A 128 9.75 5.20 1.55
N ASP A 129 9.39 6.34 0.98
CA ASP A 129 8.86 7.47 1.72
C ASP A 129 7.60 7.98 1.03
N VAL A 130 6.47 7.58 1.61
CA VAL A 130 5.15 7.87 1.10
C VAL A 130 4.44 8.75 2.12
N ALA A 131 4.72 10.05 2.06
CA ALA A 131 4.23 11.02 3.04
C ALA A 131 3.28 12.04 2.41
N LEU A 132 2.18 12.30 3.11
CA LEU A 132 1.40 13.52 2.94
C LEU A 132 2.03 14.61 3.79
N ILE A 133 2.67 15.55 3.12
CA ILE A 133 3.28 16.71 3.75
C ILE A 133 2.32 17.90 3.68
N ILE A 134 2.77 19.01 3.12
CA ILE A 134 2.00 20.23 2.96
C ILE A 134 1.00 20.07 1.82
N ARG A 135 -0.23 20.53 2.05
CA ARG A 135 -1.25 20.67 1.01
C ARG A 135 -1.48 22.15 0.73
N THR A 136 -1.23 22.53 -0.50
CA THR A 136 -1.53 23.86 -1.03
C THR A 136 -2.87 23.78 -1.76
N LEU A 137 -3.90 24.42 -1.20
CA LEU A 137 -5.22 24.53 -1.84
C LEU A 137 -5.36 25.89 -2.50
N PRO A 138 -5.78 25.96 -3.78
CA PRO A 138 -5.99 27.24 -4.44
C PRO A 138 -7.14 28.01 -3.78
N TRP A 139 -6.95 29.31 -3.58
CA TRP A 139 -7.95 30.24 -3.10
C TRP A 139 -8.25 31.24 -4.22
N LEU A 140 -9.46 31.14 -4.77
CA LEU A 140 -9.87 31.84 -5.98
C LEU A 140 -10.78 33.04 -5.67
N CYS A 141 -10.86 33.94 -6.64
CA CYS A 141 -11.83 35.03 -6.67
C CYS A 141 -13.20 34.56 -7.16
N GLY A 142 -14.25 35.17 -6.60
CA GLY A 142 -15.62 35.02 -7.03
C GLY A 142 -15.97 35.96 -8.19
N PRO A 143 -17.11 35.72 -8.87
CA PRO A 143 -17.56 36.55 -9.99
C PRO A 143 -17.95 37.98 -9.58
N ASP A 144 -18.05 38.26 -8.29
CA ASP A 144 -18.31 39.58 -7.70
C ASP A 144 -17.03 40.37 -7.38
N GLY A 145 -15.86 39.86 -7.78
CA GLY A 145 -14.55 40.45 -7.45
C GLY A 145 -14.22 40.38 -5.96
N LEU A 146 -14.87 39.48 -5.22
CA LEU A 146 -14.53 39.20 -3.83
C LEU A 146 -13.85 37.84 -3.72
N PRO A 147 -12.91 37.64 -2.77
CA PRO A 147 -12.39 36.32 -2.48
C PRO A 147 -13.52 35.35 -2.16
N LEU A 148 -13.48 34.14 -2.73
CA LEU A 148 -14.34 33.05 -2.26
C LEU A 148 -14.07 32.77 -0.78
N PRO A 149 -14.94 32.03 -0.06
CA PRO A 149 -14.61 31.56 1.27
C PRO A 149 -13.26 30.85 1.28
N GLN A 150 -12.47 31.07 2.34
CA GLN A 150 -11.19 30.39 2.51
C GLN A 150 -11.38 28.87 2.31
N PRO A 151 -10.53 28.20 1.51
CA PRO A 151 -10.56 26.76 1.36
C PRO A 151 -10.63 26.08 2.72
N ALA A 152 -11.56 25.14 2.89
CA ALA A 152 -11.66 24.39 4.14
C ALA A 152 -10.36 23.62 4.41
N VAL A 153 -10.03 23.45 5.70
CA VAL A 153 -8.91 22.60 6.12
C VAL A 153 -9.15 21.19 5.58
N PRO A 154 -8.19 20.59 4.84
CA PRO A 154 -8.37 19.25 4.30
C PRO A 154 -8.42 18.22 5.43
N GLU A 155 -9.30 17.24 5.30
CA GLU A 155 -9.31 16.11 6.22
C GLU A 155 -8.15 15.15 5.93
N PRO A 156 -7.58 14.51 6.97
CA PRO A 156 -6.64 13.41 6.78
C PRO A 156 -7.25 12.26 5.97
N TYR A 157 -6.41 11.65 5.13
CA TYR A 157 -6.80 10.48 4.33
C TYR A 157 -6.83 9.24 5.20
N GLY A 158 -7.52 8.20 4.75
CA GLY A 158 -7.47 6.90 5.42
C GLY A 158 -8.12 6.86 6.81
N ARG A 159 -8.97 7.83 7.13
CA ARG A 159 -9.79 7.81 8.36
C ARG A 159 -10.98 6.88 8.15
N GLY A 160 -10.97 5.72 8.80
CA GLY A 160 -12.02 4.68 8.65
C GLY A 160 -12.02 3.93 7.31
N GLU A 161 -11.49 4.54 6.25
CA GLU A 161 -11.37 3.97 4.91
C GLU A 161 -9.93 3.58 4.59
N PHE A 162 -9.74 2.54 3.78
CA PHE A 162 -8.42 2.13 3.32
C PHE A 162 -7.93 3.02 2.17
N VAL A 163 -6.67 3.44 2.25
CA VAL A 163 -5.97 4.14 1.17
C VAL A 163 -4.84 3.30 0.62
N SER A 164 -4.79 3.16 -0.70
CA SER A 164 -3.67 2.50 -1.40
C SER A 164 -2.47 3.43 -1.47
N VAL A 165 -1.32 2.94 -1.03
CA VAL A 165 -0.13 3.77 -0.81
C VAL A 165 0.99 3.41 -1.79
N PHE A 166 1.16 2.12 -2.06
CA PHE A 166 2.20 1.62 -2.95
C PHE A 166 1.69 0.41 -3.74
N GLU A 167 2.11 0.30 -4.99
CA GLU A 167 1.78 -0.78 -5.92
C GLU A 167 3.05 -1.42 -6.49
N ILE A 168 3.08 -2.75 -6.47
CA ILE A 168 4.12 -3.55 -7.13
C ILE A 168 3.45 -4.53 -8.09
N THR A 169 4.21 -4.97 -9.10
CA THR A 169 3.85 -6.12 -9.91
C THR A 169 4.81 -7.26 -9.60
N SER A 170 4.26 -8.41 -9.23
CA SER A 170 5.03 -9.62 -8.95
C SER A 170 4.69 -10.70 -9.97
N ILE A 171 5.69 -11.22 -10.68
CA ILE A 171 5.55 -12.38 -11.56
C ILE A 171 5.89 -13.62 -10.74
N ALA A 172 4.91 -14.51 -10.63
CA ALA A 172 5.03 -15.74 -9.86
C ALA A 172 6.10 -16.68 -10.43
N THR A 173 6.85 -17.34 -9.55
CA THR A 173 7.73 -18.45 -9.91
C THR A 173 7.10 -19.79 -9.50
N PRO A 174 7.65 -20.93 -9.94
CA PRO A 174 7.17 -22.26 -9.51
C PRO A 174 7.38 -22.58 -8.01
N ALA A 175 8.10 -21.74 -7.27
CA ALA A 175 8.39 -21.95 -5.85
C ALA A 175 7.56 -20.98 -5.00
N THR A 176 7.12 -21.42 -3.83
CA THR A 176 6.53 -20.52 -2.82
C THR A 176 7.56 -19.48 -2.40
N TYR A 177 7.12 -18.23 -2.31
CA TYR A 177 7.94 -17.12 -1.82
C TYR A 177 7.11 -16.14 -1.03
N THR A 178 7.78 -15.20 -0.37
CA THR A 178 7.12 -14.18 0.43
C THR A 178 7.52 -12.78 -0.02
N ILE A 179 6.63 -11.83 0.21
CA ILE A 179 6.88 -10.39 0.07
C ILE A 179 6.57 -9.75 1.41
N THR A 180 7.54 -9.09 2.01
CA THR A 180 7.39 -8.43 3.31
C THR A 180 7.42 -6.92 3.14
N PHE A 181 6.35 -6.26 3.56
CA PHE A 181 6.21 -4.81 3.64
C PHE A 181 6.51 -4.40 5.09
N ALA A 182 7.45 -3.48 5.31
CA ALA A 182 7.76 -3.01 6.65
C ALA A 182 8.14 -1.52 6.65
N GLY A 183 8.27 -0.95 7.84
CA GLY A 183 8.70 0.43 8.04
C GLY A 183 7.97 1.07 9.20
N ASN A 184 7.78 2.40 9.13
CA ASN A 184 7.05 3.15 10.12
C ASN A 184 5.80 3.80 9.50
N LEU A 185 4.66 3.67 10.18
CA LEU A 185 3.42 4.34 9.85
C LEU A 185 3.28 5.60 10.70
N ILE A 186 2.82 6.68 10.09
CA ILE A 186 2.56 7.95 10.76
C ILE A 186 1.11 8.32 10.51
N ALA A 187 0.39 8.60 11.60
CA ALA A 187 -0.94 9.16 11.56
C ALA A 187 -0.85 10.68 11.76
N GLY A 188 -1.82 11.42 11.25
CA GLY A 188 -1.97 12.86 11.49
C GLY A 188 -3.26 13.12 12.26
N ARG A 189 -3.22 13.96 13.30
CA ARG A 189 -4.41 14.33 14.08
C ARG A 189 -5.38 15.18 13.26
N ASP A 190 -4.87 16.21 12.62
CA ASP A 190 -5.57 17.20 11.81
C ASP A 190 -4.55 17.99 10.98
N TYR A 191 -5.05 18.67 9.94
CA TYR A 191 -4.29 19.69 9.25
C TYR A 191 -4.46 21.04 9.94
N ARG A 192 -3.40 21.85 9.95
CA ARG A 192 -3.42 23.22 10.42
C ARG A 192 -3.00 24.15 9.31
N THR A 193 -3.69 25.28 9.22
CA THR A 193 -3.25 26.41 8.40
C THR A 193 -1.86 26.85 8.84
N ILE A 194 -0.90 26.85 7.90
CA ILE A 194 0.42 27.45 8.10
C ILE A 194 0.38 28.89 7.62
N VAL A 195 0.02 29.06 6.35
CA VAL A 195 -0.04 30.34 5.65
C VAL A 195 -1.30 30.34 4.80
N CYS A 196 -2.09 31.40 4.91
CA CYS A 196 -3.21 31.67 4.02
C CYS A 196 -3.13 33.13 3.61
N ASN A 197 -2.86 33.37 2.33
CA ASN A 197 -2.95 34.70 1.77
C ASN A 197 -4.28 34.77 0.99
N PRO A 198 -5.20 35.68 1.33
CA PRO A 198 -6.37 35.92 0.48
C PRO A 198 -5.94 36.28 -0.94
N PRO A 199 -6.65 35.83 -1.98
CA PRO A 199 -6.40 36.30 -3.34
C PRO A 199 -6.66 37.80 -3.41
N GLU A 200 -5.89 38.49 -4.25
CA GLU A 200 -6.17 39.88 -4.58
C GLU A 200 -7.16 39.87 -5.76
N CYS A 201 -8.44 39.99 -5.43
CA CYS A 201 -9.50 40.06 -6.42
C CYS A 201 -9.59 41.48 -6.94
N GLY A 202 -9.40 41.62 -8.25
CA GLY A 202 -9.36 42.92 -8.91
C GLY A 202 -10.76 43.44 -9.23
N ASP A 203 -10.85 44.33 -10.22
CA ASP A 203 -12.15 44.88 -10.62
C ASP A 203 -12.99 43.79 -11.30
N PRO A 204 -14.24 43.54 -10.86
CA PRO A 204 -15.16 42.60 -11.52
C PRO A 204 -15.32 42.82 -13.03
N GLN A 205 -15.08 44.03 -13.53
CA GLN A 205 -15.15 44.36 -14.96
C GLN A 205 -13.89 43.98 -15.75
N THR A 206 -12.79 43.65 -15.07
CA THR A 206 -11.52 43.21 -15.69
C THR A 206 -10.97 41.92 -15.07
N PRO A 207 -11.64 40.75 -15.21
CA PRO A 207 -11.25 39.49 -14.55
C PRO A 207 -9.82 38.97 -14.79
N GLY A 208 -9.04 39.61 -15.67
CA GLY A 208 -7.63 39.30 -15.88
C GLY A 208 -6.67 39.95 -14.87
N ASP A 209 -7.15 40.82 -13.98
CA ASP A 209 -6.36 41.42 -12.90
C ASP A 209 -6.42 40.62 -11.57
N ASP A 210 -7.30 39.61 -11.49
CA ASP A 210 -7.37 38.69 -10.36
C ASP A 210 -6.04 37.95 -10.16
N MET A 211 -5.44 38.11 -8.99
CA MET A 211 -4.26 37.35 -8.59
C MET A 211 -4.67 36.18 -7.68
N PRO A 212 -4.69 34.93 -8.21
CA PRO A 212 -5.02 33.78 -7.42
C PRO A 212 -3.98 33.59 -6.31
N SER A 213 -4.43 33.12 -5.16
CA SER A 213 -3.57 32.81 -4.04
C SER A 213 -3.81 31.37 -3.57
N SER A 214 -3.20 30.98 -2.46
CA SER A 214 -3.33 29.65 -1.90
C SER A 214 -3.28 29.63 -0.38
N CYS A 215 -3.76 28.52 0.15
CA CYS A 215 -3.72 28.17 1.56
C CYS A 215 -2.85 26.93 1.74
N ASP A 216 -1.80 27.05 2.53
CA ASP A 216 -0.91 25.96 2.89
C ASP A 216 -1.34 25.34 4.22
N TYR A 217 -1.55 24.03 4.20
CA TYR A 217 -1.94 23.24 5.34
C TYR A 217 -0.86 22.20 5.66
N ALA A 218 -0.43 22.11 6.92
CA ALA A 218 0.45 21.04 7.39
C ALA A 218 -0.28 20.12 8.38
N PRO A 219 -0.02 18.81 8.33
CA PRO A 219 -0.52 17.87 9.32
C PRO A 219 0.19 18.04 10.66
N ARG A 220 -0.50 17.70 11.76
CA ARG A 220 0.15 17.42 13.05
C ARG A 220 0.39 15.92 13.20
N PRO A 221 1.64 15.43 13.01
CA PRO A 221 1.93 14.01 13.06
C PRO A 221 1.92 13.48 14.50
N TYR A 222 1.46 12.24 14.67
CA TYR A 222 1.74 11.43 15.85
C TYR A 222 3.15 10.81 15.77
N PRO A 223 3.68 10.27 16.89
CA PRO A 223 4.88 9.46 16.84
C PRO A 223 4.76 8.30 15.84
N PRO A 224 5.81 8.00 15.07
CA PRO A 224 5.79 6.87 14.14
C PRO A 224 5.59 5.53 14.86
N GLN A 225 4.81 4.63 14.27
CA GLN A 225 4.62 3.27 14.76
C GLN A 225 5.23 2.26 13.78
N PRO A 226 6.08 1.32 14.23
CA PRO A 226 6.62 0.30 13.36
C PRO A 226 5.52 -0.67 12.91
N PHE A 227 5.59 -1.15 11.67
CA PHE A 227 4.75 -2.25 11.20
C PHE A 227 5.57 -3.23 10.34
N SER A 228 5.04 -4.45 10.22
CA SER A 228 5.54 -5.48 9.33
C SER A 228 4.35 -6.34 8.88
N LEU A 229 4.25 -6.56 7.58
CA LEU A 229 3.19 -7.34 6.94
C LEU A 229 3.81 -8.24 5.88
N GLN A 230 3.52 -9.54 5.97
CA GLN A 230 4.05 -10.53 5.03
C GLN A 230 2.92 -11.08 4.17
N LEU A 231 3.13 -11.10 2.86
CA LEU A 231 2.34 -11.84 1.88
C LEU A 231 3.08 -13.12 1.54
N THR A 232 2.37 -14.24 1.56
CA THR A 232 2.84 -15.50 1.00
C THR A 232 2.26 -15.68 -0.40
N ILE A 233 3.12 -15.97 -1.36
CA ILE A 233 2.73 -16.25 -2.74
C ILE A 233 3.06 -17.71 -3.01
N GLN A 234 2.01 -18.49 -3.26
CA GLN A 234 2.10 -19.91 -3.51
C GLN A 234 1.78 -20.20 -4.98
N PRO A 235 2.48 -21.12 -5.65
CA PRO A 235 2.05 -21.57 -6.97
C PRO A 235 0.64 -22.19 -6.87
N LEU A 236 -0.23 -21.93 -7.85
CA LEU A 236 -1.53 -22.59 -8.00
C LEU A 236 -1.27 -24.08 -8.26
N CYS A 237 -1.64 -24.92 -7.30
CA CYS A 237 -1.68 -26.37 -7.45
C CYS A 237 -3.16 -26.78 -7.42
N GLY A 238 -3.70 -27.10 -8.60
CA GLY A 238 -5.01 -27.73 -8.73
C GLY A 238 -6.21 -26.81 -8.90
N GLU A 239 -6.08 -25.50 -8.65
CA GLU A 239 -7.16 -24.55 -8.94
C GLU A 239 -6.97 -23.97 -10.35
N TRP A 240 -8.00 -24.13 -11.19
CA TRP A 240 -7.97 -23.83 -12.62
C TRP A 240 -8.86 -22.64 -12.96
N ASN A 241 -9.99 -22.46 -12.28
CA ASN A 241 -11.01 -21.48 -12.67
C ASN A 241 -10.92 -20.12 -11.95
N ASN A 242 -9.93 -19.93 -11.07
CA ASN A 242 -9.69 -18.72 -10.27
C ASN A 242 -10.85 -18.34 -9.32
N ASP A 243 -11.63 -19.30 -8.82
CA ASP A 243 -12.66 -19.11 -7.80
C ASP A 243 -12.17 -19.23 -6.34
N TYR A 244 -10.87 -19.49 -6.15
CA TYR A 244 -10.18 -19.71 -4.87
C TYR A 244 -10.60 -20.99 -4.11
N VAL A 245 -11.22 -21.96 -4.79
CA VAL A 245 -11.66 -23.23 -4.20
C VAL A 245 -11.23 -24.41 -5.06
N VAL A 246 -10.14 -25.09 -4.67
CA VAL A 246 -9.73 -26.35 -5.30
C VAL A 246 -10.80 -27.44 -5.09
N ASN A 247 -11.50 -27.83 -6.15
CA ASN A 247 -12.53 -28.86 -6.12
C ASN A 247 -12.63 -29.61 -7.46
N SER A 248 -13.63 -30.50 -7.61
CA SER A 248 -13.77 -31.29 -8.85
C SER A 248 -14.05 -30.44 -10.09
N GLN A 249 -14.61 -29.24 -9.93
CA GLN A 249 -14.86 -28.31 -11.03
C GLN A 249 -13.55 -27.92 -11.71
N ASP A 250 -12.47 -27.63 -10.95
CA ASP A 250 -11.17 -27.29 -11.52
C ASP A 250 -10.62 -28.40 -12.41
N VAL A 251 -10.83 -29.67 -12.03
CA VAL A 251 -10.37 -30.82 -12.80
C VAL A 251 -11.10 -30.89 -14.14
N PHE A 252 -12.41 -30.65 -14.13
CA PHE A 252 -13.21 -30.65 -15.34
C PHE A 252 -12.89 -29.45 -16.23
N ASP A 253 -12.70 -28.27 -15.66
CA ASP A 253 -12.31 -27.07 -16.39
C ASP A 253 -10.90 -27.23 -16.98
N PHE A 254 -9.97 -27.84 -16.24
CA PHE A 254 -8.66 -28.22 -16.74
C PHE A 254 -8.77 -29.19 -17.93
N PHE A 255 -9.57 -30.25 -17.83
CA PHE A 255 -9.74 -31.20 -18.94
C PHE A 255 -10.34 -30.53 -20.17
N GLN A 256 -11.30 -29.62 -19.99
CA GLN A 256 -11.86 -28.86 -21.09
C GLN A 256 -10.77 -28.02 -21.79
N SER A 257 -9.98 -27.27 -21.02
CA SER A 257 -8.83 -26.52 -21.54
C SER A 257 -7.78 -27.44 -22.20
N PHE A 258 -7.51 -28.60 -21.61
CA PHE A 258 -6.51 -29.55 -22.10
C PHE A 258 -6.88 -30.12 -23.47
N PHE A 259 -8.12 -30.57 -23.63
CA PHE A 259 -8.59 -31.07 -24.92
C PHE A 259 -8.79 -29.96 -25.97
N ALA A 260 -8.90 -28.70 -25.53
CA ALA A 260 -8.88 -27.53 -26.41
C ALA A 260 -7.45 -27.09 -26.81
N GLY A 261 -6.40 -27.66 -26.20
CA GLY A 261 -5.01 -27.26 -26.42
C GLY A 261 -4.61 -25.95 -25.73
N ASP A 262 -5.31 -25.57 -24.65
CA ASP A 262 -5.12 -24.34 -23.87
C ASP A 262 -4.89 -24.64 -22.38
N ALA A 263 -4.10 -25.68 -22.09
CA ALA A 263 -3.76 -26.07 -20.72
C ALA A 263 -2.25 -26.23 -20.51
N ASP A 264 -1.50 -25.19 -20.83
CA ASP A 264 -0.05 -25.10 -20.59
C ASP A 264 0.24 -24.73 -19.11
N VAL A 265 0.29 -25.73 -18.24
CA VAL A 265 0.49 -25.59 -16.79
C VAL A 265 1.94 -25.25 -16.48
N ASN A 266 2.88 -25.80 -17.26
CA ASN A 266 4.31 -25.62 -17.03
C ASN A 266 4.88 -24.38 -17.76
N SER A 267 4.06 -23.69 -18.57
CA SER A 267 4.41 -22.50 -19.36
C SER A 267 5.52 -22.75 -20.40
N ASP A 268 5.56 -23.93 -21.01
CA ASP A 268 6.53 -24.30 -22.07
C ASP A 268 6.05 -23.97 -23.49
N GLY A 269 4.82 -23.48 -23.62
CA GLY A 269 4.18 -23.08 -24.88
C GLY A 269 3.42 -24.22 -25.57
N VAL A 270 3.33 -25.42 -24.99
CA VAL A 270 2.67 -26.58 -25.62
C VAL A 270 1.86 -27.38 -24.61
N THR A 271 0.54 -27.45 -24.80
CA THR A 271 -0.32 -28.37 -24.01
C THR A 271 -0.07 -29.83 -24.38
N ASN A 272 0.48 -30.60 -23.45
CA ASN A 272 0.83 -32.01 -23.64
C ASN A 272 0.74 -32.83 -22.34
N SER A 273 1.12 -34.12 -22.38
CA SER A 273 1.02 -35.00 -21.21
C SER A 273 1.79 -34.52 -19.97
N ALA A 274 2.84 -33.69 -20.14
CA ALA A 274 3.54 -33.05 -19.04
C ALA A 274 2.60 -32.15 -18.22
N ASP A 275 1.75 -31.35 -18.87
CA ASP A 275 0.78 -30.47 -18.20
C ASP A 275 -0.27 -31.26 -17.44
N TYR A 276 -0.77 -32.34 -18.06
CA TYR A 276 -1.71 -33.25 -17.41
C TYR A 276 -1.14 -33.78 -16.10
N PHE A 277 0.09 -34.32 -16.11
CA PHE A 277 0.69 -34.83 -14.89
C PHE A 277 1.05 -33.72 -13.90
N ALA A 278 1.50 -32.55 -14.37
CA ALA A 278 1.77 -31.41 -13.51
C ALA A 278 0.50 -30.96 -12.76
N TYR A 279 -0.62 -30.81 -13.48
CA TYR A 279 -1.91 -30.46 -12.90
C TYR A 279 -2.40 -31.50 -11.90
N ILE A 280 -2.43 -32.79 -12.28
CA ILE A 280 -2.92 -33.86 -11.39
C ILE A 280 -2.06 -33.98 -10.12
N ILE A 281 -0.74 -33.85 -10.24
CA ILE A 281 0.15 -33.83 -9.06
C ILE A 281 -0.18 -32.64 -8.17
N GLY A 282 -0.38 -31.45 -8.74
CA GLY A 282 -0.76 -30.26 -8.00
C GLY A 282 -2.10 -30.42 -7.28
N PHE A 283 -3.11 -30.91 -8.01
CA PHE A 283 -4.46 -31.16 -7.50
C PHE A 283 -4.48 -32.16 -6.35
N VAL A 284 -3.83 -33.33 -6.51
CA VAL A 284 -3.86 -34.41 -5.51
C VAL A 284 -3.06 -34.07 -4.26
N ARG A 285 -1.94 -33.36 -4.39
CA ARG A 285 -1.14 -32.96 -3.22
C ARG A 285 -1.89 -31.94 -2.37
N GLY A 286 -2.69 -31.09 -3.01
CA GLY A 286 -3.16 -29.84 -2.43
C GLY A 286 -1.98 -28.94 -2.12
N CYS A 287 -1.99 -27.68 -2.53
CA CYS A 287 -1.00 -26.77 -1.96
C CYS A 287 -1.28 -26.69 -0.45
N ARG A 288 -0.29 -27.06 0.36
CA ARG A 288 -0.24 -26.77 1.79
C ARG A 288 1.06 -26.04 2.08
#